data_AF-A0A0R1F9P3-F1
#
_entry.id   AF-A0A0R1F9P3-F1
#
_cell.length_a   1.000
_cell.length_b   1.000
_cell.length_c   1.000
_cell.angle_alpha   90.00
_cell.angle_beta   90.00
_cell.angle_gamma   90.00
#
_symmetry.space_group_name_H-M   'P 1'
#
loop_
_entity.id
_entity.type
_entity.pdbx_description
1 polymer ?
#
loop_
_entity_poly.entity_id
_entity_poly.type
_entity_poly.pdbx_seq_one_letter_code
_entity_poly.pdbx_strand_id
1 'polypeptide(L)'
;MKKRQEKVEQMLDQISAAYGDAAVKARPELRQLLLKAATELDKTGDYALTATKLCKTIALYYWTHQQDFPPAVGRLHQQLKGEAVKYDATAAAAFLLPVWF
;
A
#
# COMPACT_ATOMS: atom_id res chain seq x y z
N MET A 1 15.41 -13.20 -6.55
CA MET A 1 14.46 -13.72 -5.55
C MET A 1 14.64 -13.08 -4.17
N LYS A 2 15.86 -13.01 -3.58
CA LYS A 2 16.11 -12.32 -2.28
C LYS A 2 15.52 -10.90 -2.17
N LYS A 3 15.80 -10.03 -3.15
CA LYS A 3 15.29 -8.64 -3.16
C LYS A 3 13.76 -8.51 -3.14
N ARG A 4 13.01 -9.49 -3.68
CA ARG A 4 11.53 -9.43 -3.68
C ARG A 4 10.99 -9.80 -2.30
N GLN A 5 11.53 -10.85 -1.70
CA GLN A 5 11.14 -11.28 -0.35
C GLN A 5 11.45 -10.18 0.68
N GLU A 6 12.63 -9.58 0.61
CA GLU A 6 13.02 -8.42 1.45
C GLU A 6 12.02 -7.27 1.32
N LYS A 7 11.52 -7.00 0.11
CA LYS A 7 10.50 -5.96 -0.14
C LYS A 7 9.13 -6.32 0.43
N VAL A 8 8.75 -7.59 0.37
CA VAL A 8 7.51 -8.10 0.96
C VAL A 8 7.56 -7.97 2.48
N GLU A 9 8.64 -8.42 3.11
CA GLU A 9 8.85 -8.33 4.56
C GLU A 9 8.88 -6.87 5.02
N GLN A 10 9.65 -6.02 4.35
CA GLN A 10 9.69 -4.59 4.63
C GLN A 10 8.29 -3.96 4.59
N MET A 11 7.47 -4.34 3.63
CA MET A 11 6.12 -3.80 3.48
C MET A 11 5.16 -4.36 4.53
N LEU A 12 5.28 -5.63 4.92
CA LEU A 12 4.55 -6.21 6.04
C LEU A 12 4.88 -5.52 7.35
N ASP A 13 6.15 -5.19 7.59
CA ASP A 13 6.59 -4.45 8.78
C ASP A 13 6.00 -3.04 8.81
N GLN A 14 6.01 -2.33 7.67
CA GLN A 14 5.41 -1.01 7.54
C GLN A 14 3.89 -1.04 7.81
N ILE A 15 3.18 -2.03 7.24
CA ILE A 15 1.75 -2.21 7.47
C ILE A 15 1.49 -2.54 8.95
N SER A 16 2.30 -3.41 9.56
CA SER A 16 2.18 -3.81 10.96
C SER A 16 2.41 -2.63 11.91
N ALA A 17 3.40 -1.78 11.62
CA ALA A 17 3.65 -0.57 12.39
C ALA A 17 2.47 0.41 12.33
N ALA A 18 1.85 0.60 11.16
CA ALA A 18 0.66 1.43 11.03
C ALA A 18 -0.57 0.80 11.72
N TYR A 19 -0.73 -0.53 11.61
CA TYR A 19 -1.83 -1.27 12.24
C TYR A 19 -1.77 -1.22 13.78
N GLY A 20 -0.55 -1.21 14.34
CA GLY A 20 -0.31 -1.14 15.78
C GLY A 20 -0.59 0.22 16.43
N ASP A 21 -0.72 1.28 15.63
CA ASP A 21 -0.92 2.65 16.09
C ASP A 21 -2.27 2.83 16.81
N ALA A 22 -2.28 3.62 17.90
CA ALA A 22 -3.47 3.81 18.72
C ALA A 22 -4.63 4.50 17.96
N ALA A 23 -4.32 5.47 17.09
CA ALA A 23 -5.34 6.17 16.29
C ALA A 23 -5.94 5.26 15.21
N VAL A 24 -5.17 4.29 14.72
CA VAL A 24 -5.65 3.24 13.82
C VAL A 24 -6.46 2.20 14.58
N LYS A 25 -6.04 1.82 15.80
CA LYS A 25 -6.77 0.87 16.65
C LYS A 25 -8.19 1.32 16.98
N ALA A 26 -8.40 2.63 17.12
CA ALA A 26 -9.70 3.25 17.34
C ALA A 26 -10.61 3.24 16.09
N ARG A 27 -10.11 2.83 14.92
CA ARG A 27 -10.80 2.89 13.62
C ARG A 27 -10.88 1.49 13.00
N PRO A 28 -11.96 0.73 13.24
CA PRO A 28 -12.11 -0.64 12.76
C PRO A 28 -11.94 -0.78 11.24
N GLU A 29 -12.44 0.18 10.46
CA GLU A 29 -12.33 0.19 9.01
C GLU A 29 -10.89 0.25 8.52
N LEU A 30 -10.06 1.14 9.10
CA LEU A 30 -8.64 1.23 8.78
C LEU A 30 -7.88 -0.03 9.17
N ARG A 31 -8.21 -0.61 10.32
CA ARG A 31 -7.62 -1.90 10.73
C ARG A 31 -7.95 -2.99 9.73
N GLN A 32 -9.19 -3.09 9.30
CA GLN A 32 -9.62 -4.11 8.33
C GLN A 32 -8.93 -3.92 6.98
N LEU A 33 -8.81 -2.67 6.52
CA LEU A 33 -8.10 -2.29 5.30
C LEU A 33 -6.63 -2.75 5.36
N LEU A 34 -5.92 -2.38 6.43
CA LEU A 34 -4.50 -2.74 6.61
C LEU A 34 -4.31 -4.26 6.74
N LEU A 35 -5.17 -4.94 7.52
CA LEU A 35 -5.10 -6.39 7.69
C LEU A 35 -5.35 -7.13 6.38
N LYS A 36 -6.32 -6.66 5.58
CA LYS A 36 -6.59 -7.24 4.25
C LYS A 36 -5.38 -7.07 3.33
N ALA A 37 -4.77 -5.90 3.32
CA ALA A 37 -3.57 -5.65 2.51
C ALA A 37 -2.38 -6.53 2.95
N ALA A 38 -2.14 -6.67 4.26
CA ALA A 38 -1.10 -7.57 4.79
C ALA A 38 -1.38 -9.04 4.40
N THR A 39 -2.62 -9.50 4.53
CA THR A 39 -3.02 -10.87 4.17
C THR A 39 -2.86 -11.13 2.68
N GLU A 40 -3.21 -10.17 1.82
CA GLU A 40 -3.02 -10.30 0.36
C GLU A 40 -1.53 -10.32 0.00
N LEU A 41 -0.72 -9.46 0.64
CA LEU A 41 0.72 -9.38 0.44
C LEU A 41 1.43 -10.67 0.84
N ASP A 42 1.08 -11.24 2.01
CA ASP A 42 1.65 -12.50 2.51
C ASP A 42 1.33 -13.67 1.58
N LYS A 43 0.11 -13.72 1.03
CA LYS A 43 -0.31 -14.78 0.10
C LYS A 43 0.32 -14.68 -1.28
N THR A 44 0.45 -13.47 -1.83
CA THR A 44 0.81 -13.27 -3.24
C THR A 44 2.27 -12.86 -3.45
N GLY A 45 2.88 -12.25 -2.43
CA GLY A 45 4.19 -11.61 -2.51
C GLY A 45 4.26 -10.46 -3.52
N ASP A 46 3.13 -9.96 -4.04
CA ASP A 46 3.08 -8.89 -5.03
C ASP A 46 3.09 -7.52 -4.36
N TYR A 47 4.26 -7.16 -3.82
CA TYR A 47 4.45 -5.90 -3.11
C TYR A 47 4.10 -4.67 -3.96
N ALA A 48 4.33 -4.71 -5.28
CA ALA A 48 4.08 -3.57 -6.16
C ALA A 48 2.58 -3.32 -6.37
N LEU A 49 1.80 -4.38 -6.61
CA LEU A 49 0.36 -4.29 -6.72
C LEU A 49 -0.29 -3.94 -5.37
N THR A 50 0.15 -4.57 -4.28
CA THR A 50 -0.35 -4.27 -2.94
C THR A 50 -0.08 -2.81 -2.56
N ALA A 51 1.12 -2.29 -2.79
CA ALA A 51 1.44 -0.87 -2.55
C ALA A 51 0.51 0.06 -3.32
N THR A 52 0.28 -0.23 -4.60
CA THR A 52 -0.60 0.57 -5.45
C THR A 52 -2.04 0.60 -4.94
N LYS A 53 -2.62 -0.58 -4.66
CA LYS A 53 -3.98 -0.69 -4.12
C LYS A 53 -4.08 0.05 -2.78
N LEU A 54 -3.14 -0.20 -1.89
CA LEU A 54 -3.12 0.36 -0.55
C LEU A 54 -2.98 1.89 -0.57
N CYS A 55 -2.08 2.44 -1.39
CA CYS A 55 -1.97 3.90 -1.58
C CYS A 55 -3.30 4.51 -2.05
N LYS A 56 -3.94 3.91 -3.06
CA LYS A 56 -5.22 4.39 -3.62
C LYS A 56 -6.34 4.33 -2.58
N THR A 57 -6.44 3.23 -1.82
CA THR A 57 -7.47 3.12 -0.77
C THR A 57 -7.22 4.08 0.38
N ILE A 58 -5.96 4.29 0.79
CA ILE A 58 -5.62 5.28 1.82
C ILE A 58 -5.97 6.70 1.35
N ALA A 59 -5.65 7.06 0.10
CA ALA A 59 -5.99 8.36 -0.46
C ALA A 59 -7.51 8.59 -0.50
N LEU A 60 -8.27 7.56 -0.86
CA LEU A 60 -9.73 7.61 -0.83
C LEU A 60 -10.27 7.79 0.60
N TYR A 61 -9.73 7.05 1.57
CA TYR A 61 -10.11 7.20 2.98
C TYR A 61 -9.78 8.59 3.52
N TYR A 62 -8.62 9.14 3.14
CA TYR A 62 -8.21 10.49 3.52
C TYR A 62 -9.25 11.53 3.09
N TRP A 63 -9.77 11.44 1.87
CA TRP A 63 -10.77 12.40 1.38
C TRP A 63 -12.05 12.46 2.21
N THR A 64 -12.47 11.34 2.79
CA THR A 64 -13.68 11.28 3.63
C THR A 64 -13.42 11.58 5.11
N HIS A 65 -12.16 11.57 5.56
CA HIS A 65 -11.78 11.66 6.98
C HIS A 65 -10.64 12.66 7.24
N GLN A 66 -10.57 13.75 6.47
CA GLN A 66 -9.42 14.68 6.45
C GLN A 66 -9.07 15.24 7.84
N GLN A 67 -10.07 15.59 8.65
CA GLN A 67 -9.84 16.27 9.94
C GLN A 67 -9.15 15.38 10.99
N ASP A 68 -9.42 14.07 10.98
CA ASP A 68 -8.90 13.15 12.00
C ASP A 68 -8.06 12.01 11.40
N PHE A 69 -7.39 12.28 10.28
CA PHE A 69 -6.64 11.25 9.57
C PHE A 69 -5.40 10.80 10.36
N PRO A 70 -5.22 9.50 10.66
CA PRO A 70 -4.09 9.03 11.47
C PRO A 70 -2.73 9.29 10.80
N PRO A 71 -1.78 9.97 11.48
CA PRO A 71 -0.45 10.25 10.92
C PRO A 71 0.32 8.99 10.54
N ALA A 72 0.11 7.87 11.26
CA ALA A 72 0.73 6.59 10.94
C ALA A 72 0.33 6.06 9.55
N VAL A 73 -0.92 6.23 9.16
CA VAL A 73 -1.42 5.82 7.84
C VAL A 73 -0.92 6.78 6.75
N GLY A 74 -0.75 8.07 7.07
CA GLY A 74 -0.09 9.03 6.18
C GLY A 74 1.37 8.69 5.91
N ARG A 75 2.12 8.32 6.96
CA ARG A 75 3.51 7.83 6.81
C ARG A 75 3.58 6.56 5.99
N LEU A 76 2.69 5.59 6.24
CA LEU A 76 2.59 4.38 5.43
C LEU A 76 2.37 4.72 3.95
N HIS A 77 1.42 5.60 3.65
CA HIS A 77 1.19 6.05 2.27
C HIS A 77 2.45 6.64 1.63
N GLN A 78 3.21 7.48 2.35
CA GLN A 78 4.46 8.03 1.84
C GLN A 78 5.54 6.97 1.59
N GLN A 79 5.66 5.99 2.50
CA GLN A 79 6.61 4.87 2.36
C GLN A 79 6.31 4.01 1.13
N LEU A 80 5.03 3.78 0.84
CA LEU A 80 4.58 2.93 -0.27
C LEU A 80 4.53 3.65 -1.61
N LYS A 81 4.38 4.99 -1.61
CA LYS A 81 4.20 5.80 -2.82
C LYS A 81 5.28 5.55 -3.87
N GLY A 82 6.53 5.34 -3.44
CA GLY A 82 7.65 5.09 -4.36
C GLY A 82 7.48 3.80 -5.18
N GLU A 83 6.96 2.73 -4.58
CA GLU A 83 6.71 1.47 -5.31
C GLU A 83 5.42 1.55 -6.14
N ALA A 84 4.40 2.25 -5.63
CA ALA A 84 3.14 2.46 -6.36
C ALA A 84 3.36 3.24 -7.68
N VAL A 85 4.15 4.33 -7.64
CA VAL A 85 4.44 5.14 -8.84
C VAL A 85 5.20 4.34 -9.90
N LYS A 86 6.15 3.48 -9.50
CA LYS A 86 6.86 2.61 -10.45
C LYS A 86 5.93 1.60 -11.12
N TYR A 87 5.00 1.03 -10.35
CA TYR A 87 4.01 0.10 -10.89
C TYR A 87 3.09 0.81 -11.89
N ASP A 88 2.49 1.94 -11.50
CA ASP A 88 1.60 2.71 -12.37
C ASP A 88 2.33 3.17 -13.65
N ALA A 89 3.61 3.57 -13.57
CA ALA A 89 4.42 3.92 -14.74
C ALA A 89 4.67 2.72 -15.67
N THR A 90 4.93 1.54 -15.10
CA THR A 90 5.14 0.30 -15.87
C THR A 90 3.85 -0.14 -16.56
N ALA A 91 2.73 -0.09 -15.85
CA ALA A 91 1.42 -0.39 -16.41
C ALA A 91 1.05 0.60 -17.52
N ALA A 92 1.23 1.90 -17.29
CA ALA A 92 0.98 2.94 -18.29
C ALA A 92 1.86 2.76 -19.53
N ALA A 93 3.15 2.44 -19.37
CA ALA A 93 4.04 2.14 -20.48
C ALA A 93 3.56 0.91 -21.28
N ALA A 94 3.08 -0.15 -20.62
CA ALA A 94 2.52 -1.31 -21.29
C ALA A 94 1.26 -0.99 -22.11
N PHE A 95 0.46 -0.01 -21.67
CA PHE A 95 -0.71 0.48 -22.44
C PHE A 95 -0.33 1.42 -23.59
N LEU A 96 0.76 2.18 -23.45
CA LEU A 96 1.20 3.17 -24.44
C LEU A 96 2.09 2.60 -25.55
N LEU A 97 2.65 1.40 -25.38
CA LEU A 97 3.38 0.72 -26.44
C LEU A 97 2.39 0.19 -27.49
N PRO A 98 2.38 0.74 -28.73
CA PRO A 98 1.72 0.08 -29.83
C PRO A 98 2.45 -1.24 -30.10
N VAL A 99 1.67 -2.25 -30.48
CA VAL A 99 2.11 -3.58 -30.92
C VAL A 99 3.21 -3.44 -31.99
N TRP A 100 4.48 -3.53 -31.60
CA TRP A 100 5.60 -3.85 -32.48
C TRP A 100 6.25 -5.14 -31.97
N PHE A 101 5.50 -6.22 -32.13
CA PHE A 101 6.02 -7.55 -32.45
C PHE A 101 5.43 -7.96 -33.79
#